data_AF-A0A520FHP4-F1
#
_entry.id   AF-A0A520FHP4-F1
#
_cell.length_a   1.000
_cell.length_b   1.000
_cell.length_c   1.000
_cell.angle_alpha   90.00
_cell.angle_beta   90.00
_cell.angle_gamma   90.00
#
_symmetry.space_group_name_H-M   'P 1'
#
loop_
_entity.id
_entity.type
_entity.pdbx_description
1 polymer ?
#
loop_
_entity_poly.entity_id
_entity_poly.type
_entity_poly.pdbx_seq_one_letter_code
_entity_poly.pdbx_strand_id
1 'polypeptide(L)'
;MVSLITEGQPVDDRGRPFRRRRALPIIAVFAVLALLAVVVWVKVFTTTETTSATAECNTPTTTAATDGTQPVALGEEVDPTTLLDVEPAALSASKVRVFNANGERGQAAHVAAQLSDYGFASAPDVQVGNDPVYVDQNMQCQGQIRFGSAGIGAASAVWLLAPCAE
;
A
#
# COMPACT_ATOMS: atom_id res chain seq x y z
N MET A 1 -70.78 -26.74 43.90
CA MET A 1 -70.57 -26.27 42.51
C MET A 1 -69.20 -26.74 42.07
N VAL A 2 -69.17 -27.59 41.05
CA VAL A 2 -67.99 -28.34 40.59
C VAL A 2 -67.19 -27.48 39.62
N SER A 3 -65.90 -27.29 39.88
CA SER A 3 -64.95 -26.67 38.95
C SER A 3 -64.46 -27.75 37.99
N LEU A 4 -64.94 -27.73 36.74
CA LEU A 4 -64.31 -28.48 35.65
C LEU A 4 -63.10 -27.69 35.17
N ILE A 5 -61.92 -28.12 35.60
CA ILE A 5 -60.67 -27.73 34.96
C ILE A 5 -60.51 -28.67 33.76
N THR A 6 -60.58 -28.11 32.55
CA THR A 6 -60.25 -28.79 31.31
C THR A 6 -58.83 -29.34 31.40
N GLU A 7 -58.69 -30.67 31.48
CA GLU A 7 -57.41 -31.36 31.33
C GLU A 7 -56.93 -31.22 29.87
N GLY A 8 -56.18 -30.16 29.60
CA GLY A 8 -55.48 -29.99 28.33
C GLY A 8 -54.41 -31.05 28.19
N GLN A 9 -54.60 -32.01 27.28
CA GLN A 9 -53.58 -33.00 26.93
C GLN A 9 -52.40 -32.32 26.20
N PRO A 10 -51.14 -32.52 26.61
CA PRO A 10 -49.97 -31.88 25.99
C PRO A 10 -49.51 -32.57 24.67
N VAL A 11 -50.38 -33.36 24.05
CA VAL A 11 -50.10 -34.22 22.90
C VAL A 11 -51.10 -33.96 21.78
N ASP A 12 -50.61 -34.04 20.54
CA ASP A 12 -51.43 -33.98 19.31
C ASP A 12 -52.41 -35.19 19.24
N ASP A 13 -53.41 -35.17 18.35
CA ASP A 13 -54.42 -36.24 18.14
C ASP A 13 -53.79 -37.62 17.82
N ARG A 14 -52.48 -37.64 17.54
CA ARG A 14 -51.66 -38.84 17.28
C ARG A 14 -50.69 -39.18 18.42
N GLY A 15 -50.85 -38.61 19.61
CA GLY A 15 -50.03 -38.89 20.80
C GLY A 15 -48.59 -38.37 20.75
N ARG A 16 -48.27 -37.44 19.83
CA ARG A 16 -46.90 -36.92 19.68
C ARG A 16 -46.71 -35.63 20.49
N PRO A 17 -45.58 -35.47 21.19
CA PRO A 17 -45.26 -34.21 21.87
C PRO A 17 -45.00 -33.10 20.85
N PHE A 18 -45.54 -31.91 21.09
CA PHE A 18 -45.33 -30.73 20.22
C PHE A 18 -43.83 -30.43 20.06
N ARG A 19 -43.33 -30.58 18.83
CA ARG A 19 -41.90 -30.45 18.49
C ARG A 19 -41.50 -28.96 18.48
N ARG A 20 -41.20 -28.42 19.68
CA ARG A 20 -41.06 -26.97 19.95
C ARG A 20 -39.82 -26.31 19.35
N ARG A 21 -38.84 -27.06 18.82
CA ARG A 21 -37.63 -26.50 18.18
C ARG A 21 -37.26 -27.31 16.94
N ARG A 22 -37.41 -26.72 15.75
CA ARG A 22 -36.90 -27.29 14.50
C ARG A 22 -35.41 -26.95 14.41
N ALA A 23 -34.54 -27.84 14.89
CA ALA A 23 -33.08 -27.63 14.90
C ALA A 23 -32.48 -27.62 13.47
N LEU A 24 -33.07 -28.39 12.55
CA LEU A 24 -32.62 -28.51 11.16
C LEU A 24 -32.52 -27.16 10.40
N PRO A 25 -33.54 -26.29 10.38
CA PRO A 25 -33.42 -24.99 9.70
C PRO A 25 -32.36 -24.08 10.35
N ILE A 26 -32.18 -24.18 11.66
CA ILE A 26 -31.17 -23.40 12.39
C ILE A 26 -29.76 -23.83 11.94
N ILE A 27 -29.50 -25.14 11.92
CA ILE A 27 -28.22 -25.70 11.46
C ILE A 27 -27.95 -25.33 10.00
N ALA A 28 -28.96 -25.38 9.14
CA ALA A 28 -28.83 -25.01 7.73
C ALA A 28 -28.42 -23.53 7.57
N VAL A 29 -29.05 -22.62 8.32
CA VAL A 29 -28.68 -21.19 8.29
C VAL A 29 -27.25 -20.99 8.79
N PHE A 30 -26.86 -21.62 9.89
CA PHE A 30 -25.47 -21.53 10.39
C PHE A 30 -24.45 -22.08 9.40
N ALA A 31 -24.76 -23.18 8.71
CA ALA A 31 -23.88 -23.74 7.69
C ALA A 31 -23.71 -22.78 6.50
N VAL A 32 -24.79 -22.15 6.04
CA VAL A 32 -24.72 -21.15 4.96
C VAL A 32 -23.90 -19.94 5.40
N LEU A 33 -24.13 -19.40 6.60
CA LEU A 33 -23.36 -18.27 7.11
C LEU A 33 -21.87 -18.61 7.29
N ALA A 34 -21.56 -19.81 7.77
CA ALA A 34 -20.18 -20.27 7.89
C ALA A 34 -19.50 -20.40 6.51
N LEU A 35 -20.20 -20.94 5.51
CA LEU A 35 -19.70 -21.02 4.14
C LEU A 35 -19.44 -19.63 3.54
N LEU A 36 -20.37 -18.68 3.71
CA LEU A 36 -20.18 -17.31 3.25
C LEU A 36 -18.99 -16.65 3.95
N ALA A 37 -18.85 -16.84 5.26
CA ALA A 37 -17.71 -16.33 6.01
C ALA A 37 -16.38 -16.90 5.48
N VAL A 38 -16.30 -18.21 5.24
CA VAL A 38 -15.10 -18.85 4.66
C VAL A 38 -14.80 -18.27 3.27
N VAL A 39 -15.79 -18.11 2.40
CA VAL A 39 -15.60 -17.52 1.06
C VAL A 39 -15.07 -16.09 1.16
N VAL A 40 -15.65 -15.28 2.06
CA VAL A 40 -15.20 -13.90 2.28
C VAL A 40 -13.76 -13.88 2.80
N TRP A 41 -13.41 -14.71 3.79
CA TRP A 41 -12.05 -14.76 4.31
C TRP A 41 -11.04 -15.29 3.30
N VAL A 42 -11.40 -16.29 2.49
CA VAL A 42 -10.56 -16.75 1.37
C VAL A 42 -10.34 -15.62 0.38
N LYS A 43 -11.38 -14.86 0.02
CA LYS A 43 -11.23 -13.67 -0.81
C LYS A 43 -10.30 -12.65 -0.16
N VAL A 44 -10.46 -12.33 1.12
CA VAL A 44 -9.57 -11.39 1.83
C VAL A 44 -8.11 -11.86 1.80
N PHE A 45 -7.83 -13.14 2.05
CA PHE A 45 -6.46 -13.67 2.04
C PHE A 45 -5.87 -13.86 0.63
N THR A 46 -6.70 -14.04 -0.40
CA THR A 46 -6.25 -14.24 -1.79
C THR A 46 -6.26 -12.96 -2.61
N THR A 47 -6.93 -11.91 -2.14
CA THR A 47 -6.88 -10.59 -2.76
C THR A 47 -5.63 -9.91 -2.24
N THR A 48 -4.52 -10.10 -2.96
CA THR A 48 -3.45 -9.12 -2.93
C THR A 48 -4.03 -7.85 -3.54
N GLU A 49 -4.38 -6.87 -2.70
CA GLU A 49 -4.43 -5.47 -3.13
C GLU A 49 -3.18 -5.25 -3.98
N THR A 50 -3.35 -4.68 -5.18
CA THR A 50 -2.24 -4.25 -6.01
C THR A 50 -1.44 -3.23 -5.20
N THR A 51 -0.43 -3.70 -4.47
CA THR A 51 0.55 -2.87 -3.75
C THR A 51 1.26 -1.90 -4.69
N SER A 52 1.07 -2.05 -6.00
CA SER A 52 1.47 -1.12 -7.06
C SER A 52 0.77 0.24 -7.00
N ALA A 53 -0.44 0.37 -6.45
CA ALA A 53 -1.19 1.63 -6.51
C ALA A 53 -0.55 2.80 -5.73
N THR A 54 0.39 2.52 -4.82
CA THR A 54 1.18 3.54 -4.12
C THR A 54 2.64 3.60 -4.56
N ALA A 55 3.08 2.64 -5.37
CA ALA A 55 4.40 2.65 -5.99
C ALA A 55 4.35 3.42 -7.32
N GLU A 56 3.30 3.24 -8.12
CA GLU A 56 3.11 3.96 -9.37
C GLU A 56 2.81 5.44 -9.12
N CYS A 57 3.70 6.31 -9.59
CA CYS A 57 3.55 7.74 -9.52
C CYS A 57 2.66 8.26 -10.66
N ASN A 58 1.88 9.30 -10.37
CA ASN A 58 1.10 9.97 -11.40
C ASN A 58 2.02 10.62 -12.44
N THR A 59 1.60 10.68 -13.71
CA THR A 59 2.36 11.39 -14.74
C THR A 59 2.57 12.86 -14.34
N PRO A 60 3.81 13.39 -14.44
CA PRO A 60 4.09 14.79 -14.11
C PRO A 60 3.37 15.73 -15.07
N THR A 61 3.11 16.96 -14.61
CA THR A 61 2.51 18.00 -15.44
C THR A 61 3.50 18.46 -16.50
N THR A 62 3.00 18.80 -17.69
CA THR A 62 3.82 19.40 -18.77
C THR A 62 3.74 20.92 -18.77
N THR A 63 3.02 21.49 -17.80
CA THR A 63 2.78 22.93 -17.69
C THR A 63 3.88 23.55 -16.83
N ALA A 64 4.34 24.74 -17.21
CA ALA A 64 5.30 25.49 -16.41
C ALA A 64 4.73 25.80 -15.02
N ALA A 65 5.56 25.69 -13.98
CA ALA A 65 5.21 26.17 -12.65
C ALA A 65 4.94 27.69 -12.66
N THR A 66 4.29 28.17 -11.60
CA THR A 66 3.95 29.60 -11.42
C THR A 66 5.17 30.53 -11.52
N ASP A 67 6.36 30.04 -11.18
CA ASP A 67 7.64 30.77 -11.28
C ASP A 67 8.31 30.65 -12.67
N GLY A 68 7.60 30.12 -13.68
CA GLY A 68 8.09 29.99 -15.06
C GLY A 68 9.06 28.82 -15.30
N THR A 69 9.29 27.99 -14.28
CA THR A 69 10.16 26.79 -14.40
C THR A 69 9.46 25.72 -15.24
N GLN A 70 10.13 25.25 -16.28
CA GLN A 70 9.63 24.18 -17.13
C GLN A 70 9.96 22.81 -16.53
N PRO A 71 9.00 21.87 -16.49
CA PRO A 71 9.25 20.50 -16.06
C PRO A 71 10.33 19.83 -16.90
N VAL A 72 11.29 19.20 -16.24
CA VAL A 72 12.26 18.31 -16.91
C VAL A 72 11.55 17.00 -17.27
N ALA A 73 11.82 16.47 -18.47
CA ALA A 73 11.24 15.21 -18.90
C ALA A 73 11.77 14.03 -18.08
N LEU A 74 10.89 13.08 -17.75
CA LEU A 74 11.29 11.79 -17.17
C LEU A 74 12.06 10.95 -18.17
N GLY A 75 12.94 10.12 -17.64
CA GLY A 75 13.64 9.09 -18.41
C GLY A 75 12.76 7.88 -18.70
N GLU A 76 13.41 6.76 -19.01
CA GLU A 76 12.74 5.46 -19.16
C GLU A 76 12.45 4.85 -17.78
N GLU A 77 11.23 4.32 -17.60
CA GLU A 77 10.83 3.56 -16.42
C GLU A 77 11.54 2.20 -16.42
N VAL A 78 12.07 1.80 -15.27
CA VAL A 78 12.82 0.56 -15.11
C VAL A 78 12.03 -0.38 -14.21
N ASP A 79 11.94 -1.66 -14.58
CA ASP A 79 11.24 -2.65 -13.76
C ASP A 79 11.92 -2.77 -12.37
N PRO A 80 11.16 -2.74 -11.26
CA PRO A 80 11.71 -2.84 -9.90
C PRO A 80 12.61 -4.06 -9.68
N THR A 81 12.38 -5.16 -10.40
CA THR A 81 13.22 -6.37 -10.32
C THR A 81 14.65 -6.13 -10.81
N THR A 82 14.87 -5.13 -11.65
CA THR A 82 16.21 -4.77 -12.14
C THR A 82 17.14 -4.37 -11.00
N LEU A 83 16.62 -3.69 -9.97
CA LEU A 83 17.42 -3.27 -8.81
C LEU A 83 17.68 -4.43 -7.83
N LEU A 84 16.87 -5.50 -7.86
CA LEU A 84 17.07 -6.68 -7.03
C LEU A 84 18.29 -7.50 -7.45
N ASP A 85 18.57 -7.55 -8.75
CA ASP A 85 19.68 -8.32 -9.31
C ASP A 85 21.02 -7.55 -9.30
N VAL A 86 21.02 -6.30 -8.83
CA VAL A 86 22.20 -5.43 -8.82
C VAL A 86 22.82 -5.36 -7.43
N GLU A 87 24.10 -5.73 -7.34
CA GLU A 87 24.88 -5.61 -6.11
C GLU A 87 24.88 -4.13 -5.62
N PRO A 88 24.41 -3.86 -4.38
CA PRO A 88 24.42 -2.52 -3.82
C PRO A 88 25.81 -1.93 -3.70
N ALA A 89 25.97 -0.69 -4.16
CA ALA A 89 27.20 0.06 -3.93
C ALA A 89 27.37 0.36 -2.43
N ALA A 90 28.62 0.49 -1.98
CA ALA A 90 28.90 0.94 -0.62
C ALA A 90 28.21 2.29 -0.35
N LEU A 91 27.59 2.44 0.82
CA LEU A 91 26.83 3.65 1.16
C LEU A 91 27.70 4.91 1.04
N SER A 92 28.95 4.83 1.51
CA SER A 92 29.93 5.92 1.44
C SER A 92 30.41 6.26 0.03
N ALA A 93 30.13 5.41 -0.97
CA ALA A 93 30.41 5.66 -2.38
C ALA A 93 29.14 6.08 -3.16
N SER A 94 27.97 5.95 -2.55
CA SER A 94 26.67 6.23 -3.16
C SER A 94 26.31 7.70 -2.99
N LYS A 95 26.46 8.48 -4.07
CA LYS A 95 26.18 9.92 -4.07
C LYS A 95 24.68 10.18 -4.31
N VAL A 96 23.96 10.58 -3.28
CA VAL A 96 22.50 10.77 -3.34
C VAL A 96 22.14 12.26 -3.31
N ARG A 97 21.09 12.61 -4.06
CA ARG A 97 20.41 13.91 -4.03
C ARG A 97 18.97 13.68 -3.64
N VAL A 98 18.42 14.53 -2.78
CA VAL A 98 17.04 14.40 -2.31
C VAL A 98 16.22 15.59 -2.81
N PHE A 99 15.14 15.29 -3.53
CA PHE A 99 14.24 16.30 -4.07
C PHE A 99 12.86 16.22 -3.43
N ASN A 100 12.26 17.38 -3.17
CA ASN A 100 10.91 17.51 -2.67
C ASN A 100 9.92 17.68 -3.82
N ALA A 101 8.89 16.85 -3.86
CA ALA A 101 7.85 16.86 -4.87
C ALA A 101 6.42 16.81 -4.31
N ASN A 102 6.24 16.98 -2.99
CA ASN A 102 4.92 16.93 -2.35
C ASN A 102 4.49 18.24 -1.66
N GLY A 103 5.37 19.26 -1.64
CA GLY A 103 5.05 20.57 -1.08
C GLY A 103 5.55 20.79 0.34
N GLU A 104 6.01 19.74 1.01
CA GLU A 104 6.33 19.77 2.44
C GLU A 104 7.68 20.43 2.73
N ARG A 105 7.65 21.66 3.24
CA ARG A 105 8.88 22.44 3.43
C ARG A 105 9.85 21.75 4.38
N GLY A 106 11.10 21.63 3.93
CA GLY A 106 12.20 21.06 4.72
C GLY A 106 12.23 19.54 4.78
N GLN A 107 11.23 18.83 4.22
CA GLN A 107 11.22 17.36 4.24
C GLN A 107 12.42 16.77 3.51
N ALA A 108 12.77 17.30 2.32
CA ALA A 108 13.95 16.81 1.60
C ALA A 108 15.26 17.01 2.37
N ALA A 109 15.39 18.10 3.15
CA ALA A 109 16.54 18.33 4.01
C ALA A 109 16.61 17.30 5.15
N HIS A 110 15.47 17.00 5.76
CA HIS A 110 15.37 16.00 6.81
C HIS A 110 15.75 14.60 6.29
N VAL A 111 15.20 14.19 5.14
CA VAL A 111 15.51 12.90 4.53
C VAL A 111 16.97 12.82 4.11
N ALA A 112 17.55 13.91 3.56
CA ALA A 112 18.97 13.95 3.23
C ALA A 112 19.87 13.81 4.47
N ALA A 113 19.50 14.44 5.59
CA ALA A 113 20.21 14.26 6.86
C ALA A 113 20.15 12.80 7.33
N GLN A 114 18.97 12.16 7.26
CA GLN A 114 18.83 10.74 7.62
C GLN A 114 19.66 9.82 6.73
N LEU A 115 19.70 10.06 5.41
CA LEU A 115 20.57 9.30 4.51
C LEU A 115 22.05 9.50 4.84
N SER A 116 22.45 10.72 5.18
CA SER A 116 23.82 10.99 5.65
C SER A 116 24.12 10.24 6.96
N ASP A 117 23.17 10.15 7.88
CA ASP A 117 23.32 9.42 9.15
C ASP A 117 23.45 7.90 8.92
N TYR A 118 22.80 7.37 7.88
CA TYR A 118 23.00 5.98 7.42
C TYR A 118 24.34 5.75 6.73
N GLY A 119 25.09 6.81 6.42
CA GLY A 119 26.42 6.75 5.81
C GLY A 119 26.42 6.91 4.29
N PHE A 120 25.33 7.39 3.68
CA PHE A 120 25.34 7.75 2.27
C PHE A 120 26.25 8.95 2.02
N ALA A 121 26.97 8.94 0.89
CA ALA A 121 27.70 10.12 0.47
C ALA A 121 26.74 11.17 -0.09
N SER A 122 26.94 12.40 0.32
CA SER A 122 26.19 13.52 -0.26
C SER A 122 26.77 13.88 -1.62
N ALA A 123 25.90 14.18 -2.59
CA ALA A 123 26.34 14.63 -3.91
C ALA A 123 27.09 15.99 -3.81
N PRO A 124 28.08 16.26 -4.68
CA PRO A 124 28.89 17.49 -4.62
C PRO A 124 28.14 18.76 -5.06
N ASP A 125 26.99 18.60 -5.71
CA ASP A 125 26.14 19.64 -6.29
C ASP A 125 24.91 19.93 -5.38
N VAL A 126 23.70 20.01 -5.95
CA VAL A 126 22.48 20.28 -5.18
C VAL A 126 22.08 19.02 -4.41
N GLN A 127 22.40 18.98 -3.12
CA GLN A 127 22.07 17.85 -2.24
C GLN A 127 20.59 17.79 -1.89
N VAL A 128 19.96 18.96 -1.75
CA VAL A 128 18.58 19.13 -1.31
C VAL A 128 17.93 20.23 -2.15
N GLY A 129 16.75 19.96 -2.70
CA GLY A 129 16.00 20.96 -3.46
C GLY A 129 14.56 20.55 -3.73
N ASN A 130 13.85 21.39 -4.46
CA ASN A 130 12.56 21.02 -5.04
C ASN A 130 12.79 20.22 -6.33
N ASP A 131 11.90 19.28 -6.61
CA ASP A 131 12.00 18.43 -7.78
C ASP A 131 11.80 19.24 -9.08
N PRO A 132 12.77 19.23 -10.01
CA PRO A 132 12.62 19.91 -11.31
C PRO A 132 11.62 19.23 -12.25
N VAL A 133 11.13 18.02 -11.92
CA VAL A 133 10.10 17.33 -12.69
C VAL A 133 8.71 17.69 -12.17
N TYR A 134 8.40 17.35 -10.91
CA TYR A 134 7.11 17.68 -10.30
C TYR A 134 7.13 19.12 -9.79
N VAL A 135 7.14 20.06 -10.73
CA VAL A 135 7.24 21.50 -10.42
C VAL A 135 6.04 22.01 -9.61
N ASP A 136 4.87 21.38 -9.78
CA ASP A 136 3.64 21.66 -9.02
C ASP A 136 3.64 20.98 -7.64
N GLN A 137 4.68 20.21 -7.31
CA GLN A 137 4.85 19.51 -6.03
C GLN A 137 3.63 18.63 -5.68
N ASN A 138 3.10 17.93 -6.67
CA ASN A 138 1.88 17.13 -6.58
C ASN A 138 2.11 15.63 -6.78
N MET A 139 3.31 15.11 -6.50
CA MET A 139 3.60 13.68 -6.64
C MET A 139 2.72 12.85 -5.70
N GLN A 140 1.95 11.91 -6.27
CA GLN A 140 0.97 11.05 -5.57
C GLN A 140 1.47 9.60 -5.47
N CYS A 141 2.66 9.39 -4.92
CA CYS A 141 3.25 8.08 -4.62
C CYS A 141 4.23 8.21 -3.43
N GLN A 142 4.87 7.11 -3.03
CA GLN A 142 5.87 7.14 -1.96
C GLN A 142 7.14 7.93 -2.34
N GLY A 143 7.55 7.86 -3.61
CA GLY A 143 8.70 8.58 -4.14
C GLY A 143 9.25 7.92 -5.40
N GLN A 144 10.29 8.53 -5.98
CA GLN A 144 10.99 8.02 -7.17
C GLN A 144 12.50 7.97 -6.96
N ILE A 145 13.15 6.93 -7.47
CA ILE A 145 14.61 6.77 -7.48
C ILE A 145 15.09 6.97 -8.92
N ARG A 146 15.58 8.18 -9.21
CA ARG A 146 16.10 8.51 -10.56
C ARG A 146 17.61 8.36 -10.61
N PHE A 147 18.10 7.51 -11.52
CA PHE A 147 19.52 7.23 -11.67
C PHE A 147 19.95 7.20 -13.15
N GLY A 148 21.24 7.41 -13.40
CA GLY A 148 21.86 7.14 -14.69
C GLY A 148 22.48 5.75 -14.71
N SER A 149 22.91 5.28 -15.89
CA SER A 149 23.52 3.94 -16.06
C SER A 149 24.69 3.67 -15.11
N ALA A 150 25.53 4.66 -14.82
CA ALA A 150 26.64 4.55 -13.88
C ALA A 150 26.22 4.54 -12.39
N GLY A 151 24.97 4.90 -12.09
CA GLY A 151 24.43 5.06 -10.74
C GLY A 151 23.56 3.89 -10.26
N ILE A 152 23.43 2.81 -11.03
CA ILE A 152 22.51 1.70 -10.72
C ILE A 152 22.81 1.02 -9.37
N GLY A 153 24.08 0.87 -9.01
CA GLY A 153 24.46 0.30 -7.69
C GLY A 153 24.14 1.24 -6.52
N ALA A 154 24.16 2.56 -6.74
CA ALA A 154 23.71 3.52 -5.72
C ALA A 154 22.17 3.51 -5.61
N ALA A 155 21.47 3.35 -6.74
CA ALA A 155 20.02 3.20 -6.77
C ALA A 155 19.56 1.95 -6.03
N SER A 156 20.20 0.79 -6.23
CA SER A 156 19.87 -0.43 -5.50
C SER A 156 20.12 -0.28 -4.00
N ALA A 157 21.17 0.43 -3.59
CA ALA A 157 21.41 0.74 -2.17
C ALA A 157 20.31 1.62 -1.56
N VAL A 158 19.81 2.64 -2.28
CA VAL A 158 18.69 3.48 -1.82
C VAL A 158 17.38 2.69 -1.78
N TRP A 159 17.16 1.81 -2.76
CA TRP A 159 15.97 0.98 -2.85
C TRP A 159 15.78 0.06 -1.63
N LEU A 160 16.87 -0.40 -1.00
CA LEU A 160 16.82 -1.15 0.26
C LEU A 160 16.18 -0.35 1.43
N LEU A 161 16.29 0.99 1.41
CA LEU A 161 15.68 1.86 2.41
C LEU A 161 14.26 2.30 2.03
N ALA A 162 13.99 2.42 0.73
CA ALA A 162 12.72 2.89 0.17
C ALA A 162 12.20 1.91 -0.89
N PRO A 163 11.78 0.69 -0.52
CA PRO A 163 11.37 -0.35 -1.47
C PRO A 163 10.04 -0.05 -2.17
N CYS A 164 9.29 0.93 -1.67
CA CYS A 164 8.01 1.36 -2.23
C CYS A 164 8.16 2.53 -3.22
N ALA A 165 9.39 3.00 -3.48
CA ALA A 165 9.66 4.02 -4.48
C ALA A 165 9.74 3.39 -5.88
N GLU A 166 9.29 4.16 -6.88
CA GLU A 166 9.40 3.82 -8.31
C GLU A 166 10.80 4.08 -8.86
#